data_AF-A0A257A3X9-F1
#
_entry.id   AF-A0A257A3X9-F1
#
_cell.length_a   1.000
_cell.length_b   1.000
_cell.length_c   1.000
_cell.angle_alpha   90.00
_cell.angle_beta   90.00
_cell.angle_gamma   90.00
#
_symmetry.space_group_name_H-M   'P 1'
#
loop_
_entity.id
_entity.type
_entity.pdbx_description
1 polymer ?
#
loop_
_entity_poly.entity_id
_entity_poly.type
_entity_poly.pdbx_seq_one_letter_code
_entity_poly.pdbx_strand_id
1 'polypeptide(L)'
;FKFVLPPKEVEIEVWMWHKKCYKCGKETPVVWTSPNTIVGEFNVDPNSFEELPKKISDIYPFFKLTYSNTMKENIYGNVCINCGAYQGNWFVLEESLEIAYETRKIVEKRKLKITLSEQERLERAFPEEILSLERHHISYEPEEIIFVCRNCHLKIHHTGDFPHLKPKNQK
;
A
#
# COMPACT_ATOMS: atom_id res chain seq x y z
N PHE A 1 25.49 8.68 -5.45
CA PHE A 1 24.15 8.09 -5.29
C PHE A 1 24.10 6.77 -6.03
N LYS A 2 24.21 5.67 -5.30
CA LYS A 2 23.87 4.34 -5.83
C LYS A 2 22.40 4.08 -5.52
N PHE A 3 21.66 3.57 -6.50
CA PHE A 3 20.27 3.18 -6.33
C PHE A 3 20.18 1.65 -6.25
N VAL A 4 19.37 1.17 -5.33
CA VAL A 4 18.96 -0.23 -5.27
C VAL A 4 17.67 -0.37 -6.04
N LEU A 5 17.72 -1.18 -7.10
CA LEU A 5 16.55 -1.55 -7.86
C LEU A 5 15.87 -2.74 -7.16
N PRO A 6 14.52 -2.78 -7.11
CA PRO A 6 13.84 -4.00 -6.69
C PRO A 6 14.20 -5.16 -7.63
N PRO A 7 14.07 -6.40 -7.16
CA PRO A 7 14.28 -7.57 -8.01
C PRO A 7 13.30 -7.56 -9.18
N LYS A 8 13.70 -8.20 -10.28
CA LYS A 8 12.87 -8.27 -11.49
C LYS A 8 11.58 -9.06 -11.27
N GLU A 9 11.63 -10.08 -10.42
CA GLU A 9 10.45 -10.82 -9.99
C GLU A 9 10.14 -10.47 -8.54
N VAL A 10 8.87 -10.12 -8.28
CA VAL A 10 8.38 -9.85 -6.91
C VAL A 10 7.15 -10.68 -6.63
N GLU A 11 6.91 -10.94 -5.35
CA GLU A 11 5.74 -11.65 -4.85
C GLU A 11 4.84 -10.65 -4.11
N ILE A 12 3.60 -10.53 -4.56
CA ILE A 12 2.60 -9.59 -4.04
C ILE A 12 1.52 -10.39 -3.31
N GLU A 13 1.32 -10.10 -2.02
CA GLU A 13 0.21 -10.70 -1.28
C GLU A 13 -1.08 -9.89 -1.49
N VAL A 14 -2.17 -10.58 -1.80
CA VAL A 14 -3.51 -10.02 -2.01
C VAL A 14 -4.45 -10.66 -0.99
N TRP A 15 -5.23 -9.83 -0.33
CA TRP A 15 -6.24 -10.22 0.65
C TRP A 15 -7.63 -10.08 0.04
N MET A 16 -8.51 -11.02 0.38
CA MET A 16 -9.94 -10.96 0.06
C MET A 16 -10.75 -10.97 1.35
N TRP A 17 -11.76 -10.11 1.42
CA TRP A 17 -12.73 -10.06 2.50
C TRP A 17 -14.09 -9.62 1.98
N HIS A 18 -15.11 -9.67 2.85
CA HIS A 18 -16.44 -9.19 2.54
C HIS A 18 -16.75 -7.87 3.22
N LYS A 19 -17.46 -6.98 2.52
CA LYS A 19 -17.99 -5.74 3.06
C LYS A 19 -19.43 -5.50 2.60
N LYS A 20 -20.13 -4.58 3.23
CA LYS A 20 -21.43 -4.09 2.74
C LYS A 20 -21.22 -3.12 1.57
N CYS A 21 -21.96 -3.33 0.49
CA CYS A 21 -21.95 -2.41 -0.65
C CYS A 21 -22.58 -1.07 -0.27
N TYR A 22 -21.86 0.04 -0.50
CA TYR A 22 -22.35 1.38 -0.18
C TYR A 22 -23.66 1.75 -0.91
N LYS A 23 -23.91 1.15 -2.09
CA LYS A 23 -25.08 1.47 -2.92
C LYS A 23 -26.31 0.62 -2.59
N CYS A 24 -26.15 -0.70 -2.43
CA CYS A 24 -27.30 -1.62 -2.26
C CYS A 24 -27.36 -2.29 -0.88
N GLY A 25 -26.38 -2.06 0.00
CA GLY A 25 -26.33 -2.59 1.37
C GLY A 25 -26.02 -4.09 1.48
N LYS A 26 -26.07 -4.85 0.37
CA LYS A 26 -25.76 -6.28 0.34
C LYS A 26 -24.27 -6.52 0.48
N GLU A 27 -23.93 -7.66 1.07
CA GLU A 27 -22.56 -8.12 1.22
C GLU A 27 -21.93 -8.44 -0.16
N THR A 28 -20.68 -8.06 -0.33
CA THR A 28 -19.90 -8.30 -1.56
C THR A 28 -18.44 -8.54 -1.21
N PRO A 29 -17.76 -9.45 -1.90
CA PRO A 29 -16.32 -9.60 -1.75
C PRO A 29 -15.61 -8.39 -2.34
N VAL A 30 -14.44 -8.09 -1.78
CA VAL A 30 -13.47 -7.12 -2.28
C VAL A 30 -12.06 -7.67 -2.08
N VAL A 31 -11.12 -7.21 -2.89
CA VAL A 31 -9.70 -7.53 -2.78
C VAL A 31 -8.84 -6.28 -2.73
N TRP A 32 -7.73 -6.40 -2.02
CA TRP A 32 -6.68 -5.40 -1.96
C TRP A 32 -5.33 -6.07 -1.70
N THR A 33 -4.25 -5.41 -2.09
CA THR A 33 -2.90 -5.84 -1.76
C THR A 33 -2.64 -5.68 -0.27
N SER A 34 -1.86 -6.59 0.32
CA SER A 34 -1.54 -6.52 1.74
C SER A 34 -0.75 -5.24 2.06
N PRO A 35 -1.07 -4.52 3.15
CA PRO A 35 -0.25 -3.40 3.63
C PRO A 35 1.17 -3.83 4.06
N ASN A 36 1.43 -5.14 4.18
CA ASN A 36 2.76 -5.66 4.46
C ASN A 36 3.56 -5.97 3.17
N THR A 37 2.94 -5.84 1.98
CA THR A 37 3.64 -6.00 0.71
C THR A 37 4.33 -4.70 0.33
N ILE A 38 5.66 -4.74 0.30
CA ILE A 38 6.53 -3.59 0.01
C ILE A 38 7.43 -3.92 -1.17
N VAL A 39 7.53 -2.99 -2.13
CA VAL A 39 8.48 -3.06 -3.26
C VAL A 39 9.20 -1.72 -3.35
N GLY A 40 10.51 -1.73 -3.09
CA GLY A 40 11.36 -0.54 -3.12
C GLY A 40 11.03 0.48 -2.02
N GLU A 41 10.67 0.03 -0.81
CA GLU A 41 10.17 0.85 0.32
C GLU A 41 8.75 1.41 0.19
N PHE A 42 8.06 1.12 -0.92
CA PHE A 42 6.68 1.58 -1.12
C PHE A 42 5.69 0.44 -0.96
N ASN A 43 4.57 0.71 -0.28
CA ASN A 43 3.39 -0.15 -0.34
C ASN A 43 2.96 -0.34 -1.79
N VAL A 44 2.46 -1.53 -2.07
CA VAL A 44 1.94 -1.88 -3.39
C VAL A 44 0.43 -1.77 -3.34
N ASP A 45 -0.16 -1.01 -4.26
CA ASP A 45 -1.59 -0.99 -4.55
C ASP A 45 -1.91 -1.95 -5.69
N PRO A 46 -3.17 -2.41 -5.84
CA PRO A 46 -3.56 -3.30 -6.95
C PRO A 46 -3.27 -2.74 -8.36
N ASN A 47 -3.14 -1.42 -8.49
CA ASN A 47 -2.85 -0.71 -9.75
C ASN A 47 -1.39 -0.20 -9.84
N SER A 48 -0.50 -0.62 -8.93
CA SER A 48 0.89 -0.14 -8.86
C SER A 48 1.80 -0.59 -10.01
N PHE A 49 1.45 -1.69 -10.68
CA PHE A 49 2.26 -2.31 -11.73
C PHE A 49 1.34 -2.73 -12.88
N GLU A 50 1.83 -2.69 -14.12
CA GLU A 50 1.03 -2.92 -15.32
C GLU A 50 0.39 -4.32 -15.33
N GLU A 51 1.15 -5.34 -14.92
CA GLU A 51 0.72 -6.74 -14.94
C GLU A 51 -0.26 -7.08 -13.80
N LEU A 52 -0.12 -6.41 -12.65
CA LEU A 52 -0.78 -6.77 -11.40
C LEU A 52 -2.32 -6.73 -11.45
N PRO A 53 -2.98 -5.63 -11.88
CA PRO A 53 -4.44 -5.54 -11.82
C PRO A 53 -5.12 -6.58 -12.70
N LYS A 54 -4.50 -6.94 -13.84
CA LYS A 54 -4.98 -8.00 -14.71
C LYS A 54 -4.90 -9.37 -14.04
N LYS A 55 -3.77 -9.71 -13.40
CA LYS A 55 -3.67 -10.98 -12.65
C LYS A 55 -4.67 -11.08 -11.51
N ILE A 56 -4.91 -9.98 -10.81
CA ILE A 56 -5.95 -9.94 -9.76
C ILE A 56 -7.32 -10.17 -10.41
N SER A 57 -7.61 -9.51 -11.53
CA SER A 57 -8.88 -9.63 -12.24
C SER A 57 -9.15 -11.03 -12.79
N ASP A 58 -8.12 -11.75 -13.24
CA ASP A 58 -8.24 -13.12 -13.76
C ASP A 58 -8.66 -14.11 -12.65
N ILE A 59 -8.29 -13.81 -11.41
CA ILE A 59 -8.59 -14.64 -10.23
C ILE A 59 -9.90 -14.22 -9.57
N TYR A 60 -10.14 -12.92 -9.48
CA TYR A 60 -11.28 -12.31 -8.79
C TYR A 60 -12.10 -11.49 -9.80
N PRO A 61 -13.09 -12.09 -10.50
CA PRO A 61 -13.85 -11.40 -11.56
C PRO A 61 -14.63 -10.15 -11.11
N PHE A 62 -14.82 -9.98 -9.80
CA PHE A 62 -15.41 -8.76 -9.22
C PHE A 62 -14.40 -7.61 -9.11
N PHE A 63 -13.10 -7.86 -9.23
CA PHE A 63 -12.07 -6.83 -9.42
C PHE A 63 -11.81 -6.68 -10.92
N LYS A 64 -12.27 -5.58 -11.52
CA LYS A 64 -12.22 -5.41 -12.97
C LYS A 64 -12.14 -3.94 -13.36
N LEU A 65 -11.88 -3.69 -14.65
CA LEU A 65 -11.92 -2.35 -15.22
C LEU A 65 -13.33 -1.75 -15.04
N THR A 66 -13.39 -0.58 -14.40
CA THR A 66 -14.63 0.15 -14.10
C THR A 66 -14.37 1.65 -14.11
N TYR A 67 -15.41 2.43 -14.40
CA TYR A 67 -15.29 3.89 -14.43
C TYR A 67 -15.32 4.48 -13.00
N SER A 68 -14.33 5.30 -12.68
CA SER A 68 -14.26 6.10 -11.46
C SER A 68 -14.83 7.49 -11.70
N ASN A 69 -15.96 7.82 -11.09
CA ASN A 69 -16.56 9.16 -11.22
C ASN A 69 -15.70 10.26 -10.61
N THR A 70 -14.89 9.93 -9.60
CA THR A 70 -14.00 10.87 -8.91
C THR A 70 -12.78 11.20 -9.76
N MET A 71 -12.15 10.18 -10.36
CA MET A 71 -10.94 10.35 -11.19
C MET A 71 -11.26 10.61 -12.67
N LYS A 72 -12.52 10.45 -13.07
CA LYS A 72 -13.02 10.61 -14.44
C LYS A 72 -12.38 9.68 -15.48
N GLU A 73 -11.91 8.52 -15.05
CA GLU A 73 -11.22 7.55 -15.90
C GLU A 73 -11.61 6.10 -15.57
N ASN A 74 -11.21 5.17 -16.43
CA ASN A 74 -11.35 3.74 -16.17
C ASN A 74 -10.16 3.23 -15.36
N ILE A 75 -10.44 2.58 -14.24
CA ILE A 75 -9.44 1.98 -13.36
C ILE A 75 -9.84 0.55 -13.02
N TYR A 76 -8.87 -0.30 -12.66
CA TYR A 76 -9.23 -1.56 -12.04
C TYR A 76 -9.64 -1.33 -10.60
N GLY A 77 -10.78 -1.91 -10.24
CA GLY A 77 -11.36 -1.75 -8.92
C GLY A 77 -12.42 -2.80 -8.62
N ASN A 78 -12.78 -2.88 -7.35
CA ASN A 78 -13.78 -3.81 -6.86
C ASN A 78 -15.19 -3.35 -7.25
N VAL A 79 -16.00 -4.23 -7.83
CA VAL A 79 -17.41 -3.99 -8.09
C VAL A 79 -18.30 -4.90 -7.25
N CYS A 80 -19.46 -4.39 -6.85
CA CYS A 80 -20.43 -5.19 -6.11
C CYS A 80 -20.98 -6.31 -6.99
N ILE A 81 -20.92 -7.56 -6.52
CA ILE A 81 -21.47 -8.72 -7.24
C ILE A 81 -23.00 -8.67 -7.39
N ASN A 82 -23.69 -7.84 -6.58
CA ASN A 82 -25.15 -7.75 -6.56
C ASN A 82 -25.70 -6.61 -7.44
N CYS A 83 -24.99 -5.49 -7.55
CA CYS A 83 -25.50 -4.29 -8.24
C CYS A 83 -24.49 -3.63 -9.18
N GLY A 84 -23.28 -4.18 -9.31
CA GLY A 84 -22.22 -3.68 -10.19
C GLY A 84 -21.58 -2.37 -9.74
N ALA A 85 -21.96 -1.81 -8.59
CA ALA A 85 -21.40 -0.54 -8.11
C ALA A 85 -19.91 -0.67 -7.80
N TYR A 86 -19.09 0.26 -8.28
CA TYR A 86 -17.68 0.36 -7.95
C TYR A 86 -17.50 0.75 -6.47
N GLN A 87 -16.77 -0.05 -5.70
CA GLN A 87 -16.62 0.09 -4.25
C GLN A 87 -15.54 1.10 -3.80
N GLY A 88 -14.91 1.83 -4.73
CA GLY A 88 -13.96 2.90 -4.43
C GLY A 88 -12.65 2.40 -3.82
N ASN A 89 -11.58 2.44 -4.60
CA ASN A 89 -10.24 1.99 -4.22
C ASN A 89 -9.75 2.65 -2.92
N TRP A 90 -9.99 3.95 -2.73
CA TRP A 90 -9.67 4.63 -1.46
C TRP A 90 -10.37 4.00 -0.25
N PHE A 91 -11.67 3.75 -0.34
CA PHE A 91 -12.45 3.15 0.75
C PHE A 91 -12.07 1.69 1.01
N VAL A 92 -11.65 0.97 -0.03
CA VAL A 92 -11.16 -0.41 0.13
C VAL A 92 -9.76 -0.42 0.75
N LEU A 93 -8.89 0.53 0.39
CA LEU A 93 -7.59 0.74 1.03
C LEU A 93 -7.73 1.05 2.53
N GLU A 94 -8.55 2.03 2.90
CA GLU A 94 -8.78 2.39 4.31
C GLU A 94 -9.26 1.19 5.13
N GLU A 95 -10.25 0.45 4.62
CA GLU A 95 -10.76 -0.74 5.28
C GLU A 95 -9.70 -1.86 5.35
N SER A 96 -8.80 -1.97 4.35
CA SER A 96 -7.70 -2.94 4.39
C SER A 96 -6.73 -2.68 5.54
N LEU A 97 -6.50 -1.40 5.88
CA LEU A 97 -5.66 -1.00 7.02
C LEU A 97 -6.33 -1.38 8.34
N GLU A 98 -7.64 -1.21 8.46
CA GLU A 98 -8.41 -1.66 9.62
C GLU A 98 -8.36 -3.19 9.76
N ILE A 99 -8.54 -3.91 8.64
CA ILE A 99 -8.52 -5.38 8.60
C ILE A 99 -7.14 -5.96 8.93
N ALA A 100 -6.06 -5.21 8.71
CA ALA A 100 -4.72 -5.63 9.14
C ALA A 100 -4.64 -5.86 10.66
N TYR A 101 -5.45 -5.13 11.45
CA TYR A 101 -5.59 -5.33 12.89
C TYR A 101 -6.61 -6.42 13.25
N GLU A 102 -7.51 -6.78 12.34
CA GLU A 102 -8.54 -7.81 12.52
C GLU A 102 -8.41 -8.94 11.48
N THR A 103 -7.23 -9.58 11.44
CA THR A 103 -6.88 -10.57 10.41
C THR A 103 -7.89 -11.73 10.24
N ARG A 104 -8.70 -12.02 11.26
CA ARG A 104 -9.84 -12.98 11.19
C ARG A 104 -10.91 -12.62 10.16
N LYS A 105 -11.02 -11.35 9.75
CA LYS A 105 -11.95 -10.87 8.71
C LYS A 105 -11.46 -11.20 7.30
N ILE A 106 -10.18 -11.55 7.15
CA ILE A 106 -9.60 -11.96 5.88
C ILE A 106 -10.08 -13.37 5.56
N VAL A 107 -10.79 -13.51 4.46
CA VAL A 107 -11.33 -14.80 3.99
C VAL A 107 -10.27 -15.57 3.22
N GLU A 108 -9.48 -14.87 2.41
CA GLU A 108 -8.43 -15.49 1.61
C GLU A 108 -7.18 -14.60 1.57
N LYS A 109 -6.01 -15.23 1.59
CA LYS A 109 -4.72 -14.61 1.26
C LYS A 109 -4.12 -15.36 0.08
N ARG A 110 -3.67 -14.63 -0.93
CA ARG A 110 -3.05 -15.22 -2.11
C ARG A 110 -1.79 -14.46 -2.47
N LYS A 111 -0.76 -15.19 -2.89
CA LYS A 111 0.49 -14.62 -3.37
C LYS A 111 0.56 -14.67 -4.88
N LEU A 112 0.80 -13.53 -5.50
CA LEU A 112 0.92 -13.37 -6.96
C LEU A 112 2.35 -13.01 -7.31
N LYS A 113 2.97 -13.78 -8.19
CA LYS A 113 4.27 -13.42 -8.76
C LYS A 113 4.06 -12.53 -9.97
N ILE A 114 4.76 -11.41 -10.04
CA ILE A 114 4.77 -10.51 -11.21
C ILE A 114 6.20 -10.22 -11.64
N THR A 115 6.36 -9.89 -12.91
CA THR A 115 7.64 -9.45 -13.47
C THR A 115 7.58 -7.94 -13.66
N LEU A 116 8.49 -7.22 -13.01
CA LEU A 116 8.62 -5.78 -13.17
C LEU A 116 9.42 -5.45 -14.43
N SER A 117 8.92 -4.49 -15.21
CA SER A 117 9.69 -3.83 -16.27
C SER A 117 10.84 -3.03 -15.69
N GLU A 118 11.86 -2.73 -16.49
CA GLU A 118 12.96 -1.87 -16.04
C GLU A 118 12.45 -0.49 -15.60
N GLN A 119 11.42 0.05 -16.26
CA GLN A 119 10.80 1.32 -15.89
C GLN A 119 10.16 1.26 -14.49
N GLU A 120 9.34 0.24 -14.21
CA GLU A 120 8.73 0.06 -12.88
C GLU A 120 9.79 -0.17 -11.79
N ARG A 121 10.88 -0.86 -12.12
CA ARG A 121 12.01 -1.02 -11.20
C ARG A 121 12.72 0.30 -10.92
N LEU A 122 12.85 1.17 -11.92
CA LEU A 122 13.44 2.50 -11.77
C LEU A 122 12.54 3.44 -10.95
N GLU A 123 11.21 3.39 -11.16
CA GLU A 123 10.24 4.18 -10.39
C GLU A 123 10.19 3.77 -8.91
N ARG A 124 10.55 2.51 -8.62
CA ARG A 124 10.69 1.95 -7.27
C ARG A 124 12.15 1.91 -6.79
N ALA A 125 13.07 2.54 -7.50
CA ALA A 125 14.46 2.58 -7.11
C ALA A 125 14.63 3.43 -5.86
N PHE A 126 15.42 2.94 -4.90
CA PHE A 126 15.65 3.66 -3.64
C PHE A 126 17.14 3.90 -3.42
N PRO A 127 17.57 5.08 -2.94
CA PRO A 127 18.99 5.33 -2.67
C PRO A 127 19.56 4.35 -1.65
N GLU A 128 20.65 3.66 -2.01
CA GLU A 128 21.34 2.66 -1.16
C GLU A 128 21.77 3.27 0.18
N GLU A 129 22.19 4.53 0.15
CA GLU A 129 22.66 5.28 1.31
C GLU A 129 21.56 5.40 2.39
N ILE A 130 20.28 5.44 1.98
CA ILE A 130 19.13 5.55 2.90
C ILE A 130 18.79 4.19 3.54
N LEU A 131 19.14 3.05 2.93
CA LEU A 131 18.93 1.72 3.53
C LEU A 131 19.70 1.53 4.85
N SER A 132 20.74 2.31 5.07
CA SER A 132 21.53 2.32 6.31
C SER A 132 21.01 3.28 7.38
N LEU A 133 19.98 4.06 7.05
CA LEU A 133 19.40 5.10 7.90
C LEU A 133 18.09 4.62 8.53
N GLU A 134 17.83 5.06 9.75
CA GLU A 134 16.58 4.83 10.46
C GLU A 134 15.59 5.94 10.12
N ARG A 135 14.32 5.56 9.91
CA ARG A 135 13.20 6.50 9.77
C ARG A 135 12.92 7.15 11.12
N HIS A 136 13.00 8.47 11.18
CA HIS A 136 12.72 9.24 12.38
C HIS A 136 11.57 10.22 12.13
N HIS A 137 10.53 10.16 12.96
CA HIS A 137 9.38 11.07 12.88
C HIS A 137 9.68 12.36 13.63
N ILE A 138 9.58 13.51 12.94
CA ILE A 138 9.67 14.84 13.55
C ILE A 138 8.27 15.44 13.81
N SER A 139 7.26 14.97 13.07
CA SER A 139 5.85 15.24 13.31
C SER A 139 5.02 14.05 12.83
N TYR A 140 3.94 13.73 13.56
CA TYR A 140 2.95 12.75 13.13
C TYR A 140 1.78 13.39 12.39
N GLU A 141 1.51 14.69 12.61
CA GLU A 141 0.42 15.43 11.97
C GLU A 141 0.82 16.91 11.73
N PRO A 142 1.03 17.34 10.46
CA PRO A 142 1.19 16.48 9.28
C PRO A 142 2.38 15.52 9.48
N GLU A 143 2.35 14.36 8.81
CA GLU A 143 3.46 13.41 8.88
C GLU A 143 4.71 14.02 8.26
N GLU A 144 5.75 14.19 9.07
CA GLU A 144 7.06 14.66 8.65
C GLU A 144 8.13 13.67 9.14
N ILE A 145 8.86 13.10 8.18
CA ILE A 145 9.88 12.08 8.42
C ILE A 145 11.23 12.58 7.89
N ILE A 146 12.28 12.28 8.64
CA ILE A 146 13.67 12.38 8.18
C ILE A 146 14.35 11.02 8.29
N PHE A 147 15.40 10.81 7.49
CA PHE A 147 16.24 9.63 7.58
C PHE A 147 17.56 10.02 8.25
N VAL A 148 17.91 9.33 9.34
CA VAL A 148 19.13 9.62 10.12
C VAL A 148 19.86 8.32 10.42
N CYS A 149 21.18 8.35 10.58
CA CYS A 149 21.89 7.12 10.93
C CYS A 149 21.46 6.65 12.33
N ARG A 150 21.58 5.36 12.62
CA ARG A 150 21.20 4.78 13.92
C ARG A 150 21.76 5.54 15.13
N ASN A 151 23.02 5.98 15.05
CA ASN A 151 23.63 6.73 16.15
C ASN A 151 22.96 8.11 16.32
N CYS A 152 22.64 8.81 15.23
CA CYS A 152 21.91 10.07 15.30
C CYS A 152 20.47 9.86 15.78
N HIS A 153 19.78 8.80 15.34
CA HIS A 153 18.44 8.46 15.82
C HIS A 153 18.43 8.27 17.35
N LEU A 154 19.34 7.44 17.86
CA LEU A 154 19.51 7.23 19.30
C LEU A 154 19.82 8.53 20.04
N LYS A 155 20.68 9.40 19.48
CA LYS A 155 20.97 10.70 20.09
C LYS A 155 19.74 11.59 20.13
N ILE A 156 18.92 11.65 19.07
CA ILE A 156 17.71 12.47 19.07
C ILE A 156 16.76 12.04 20.21
N HIS A 157 16.59 10.74 20.44
CA HIS A 157 15.71 10.23 21.51
C HIS A 157 16.31 10.34 22.92
N HIS A 158 17.59 10.04 23.07
CA HIS A 158 18.23 9.86 24.38
C HIS A 158 19.03 11.08 24.86
N THR A 159 19.20 12.12 24.04
CA THR A 159 19.89 13.36 24.43
C THR A 159 18.97 14.58 24.36
N GLY A 160 19.45 15.71 24.88
CA GLY A 160 18.82 17.02 24.74
C GLY A 160 19.33 17.83 23.54
N ASP A 161 20.23 17.26 22.73
CA ASP A 161 21.03 18.01 21.74
C ASP A 161 20.22 18.42 20.50
N PHE A 162 19.15 17.68 20.19
CA PHE A 162 18.33 17.88 18.99
C PHE A 162 16.84 18.06 19.33
N PRO A 163 16.46 19.07 20.13
CA PRO A 163 15.09 19.22 20.59
C PRO A 163 14.11 19.51 19.45
N HIS A 164 14.58 20.17 18.38
CA HIS A 164 13.80 20.47 17.18
C HIS A 164 13.50 19.24 16.31
N LEU A 165 14.22 18.13 16.51
CA LEU A 165 13.98 16.87 15.83
C LEU A 165 13.12 15.93 16.67
N LYS A 166 12.78 16.25 17.92
CA LYS A 166 11.85 15.41 18.69
C LYS A 166 10.42 15.58 18.13
N PRO A 167 9.58 14.53 18.17
CA PRO A 167 8.21 14.63 17.69
C PRO A 167 7.46 15.75 18.42
N LYS A 168 7.00 16.78 17.68
CA LYS A 168 6.36 17.96 18.27
C LYS A 168 4.99 17.66 18.90
N ASN A 169 4.33 16.61 18.41
CA ASN A 169 2.98 16.23 18.81
C ASN A 169 3.00 14.81 19.43
N GLN A 170 3.52 14.69 20.65
CA GLN A 170 3.25 13.52 21.50
C GLN A 170 2.01 13.86 22.35
N LYS A 171 0.83 13.48 21.88
CA LYS A 171 -0.38 13.40 22.72
C LYS A 171 -0.74 11.95 22.94
#